data_AF-A0A929A5E8-F1
#
_entry.id   AF-A0A929A5E8-F1
#
_cell.length_a   1.000
_cell.length_b   1.000
_cell.length_c   1.000
_cell.angle_alpha   90.00
_cell.angle_beta   90.00
_cell.angle_gamma   90.00
#
_symmetry.space_group_name_H-M   'P 1'
#
loop_
_entity.id
_entity.type
_entity.pdbx_description
1 polymer ?
#
loop_
_entity_poly.entity_id
_entity_poly.type
_entity_poly.pdbx_seq_one_letter_code
_entity_poly.pdbx_strand_id
1 'polypeptide(L)'
;MHQYPNKLVRDRIPEIIRAAGNTCEIEVLSDDDYKMALRDKLMEEAKEAAAAADVETMMTELADLYEVVTALMAVYKISPEAVRSKQMWRRERRGAFRKRIRLLETKRGEPPAE
;
A
#
# COMPACT_ATOMS: atom_id res chain seq x y z
N MET A 1 21.76 14.63 15.45
CA MET A 1 20.44 14.10 15.83
C MET A 1 19.86 13.44 14.60
N HIS A 2 19.76 12.11 14.58
CA HIS A 2 19.01 11.42 13.53
C HIS A 2 17.53 11.61 13.87
N GLN A 3 16.87 12.60 13.25
CA GLN A 3 15.42 12.68 13.26
C GLN A 3 14.90 11.52 12.40
N TYR A 4 14.55 10.42 13.04
CA TYR A 4 13.66 9.46 12.40
C TYR A 4 12.30 10.15 12.29
N PRO A 5 11.71 10.24 11.09
CA PRO A 5 10.35 10.77 10.96
C PRO A 5 9.39 9.91 11.79
N ASN A 6 8.34 10.53 12.33
CA ASN A 6 7.21 9.90 13.03
C ASN A 6 6.47 8.92 12.09
N LYS A 7 7.12 7.79 11.78
CA LYS A 7 6.65 6.77 10.86
C LYS A 7 6.13 5.57 11.63
N LEU A 8 5.09 4.96 11.09
CA LEU A 8 4.65 3.65 11.53
C LEU A 8 5.73 2.61 11.19
N VAL A 9 6.15 1.84 12.20
CA VAL A 9 7.12 0.75 12.05
C VAL A 9 6.47 -0.59 12.39
N ARG A 10 7.08 -1.69 11.94
CA ARG A 10 6.68 -3.04 12.37
C ARG A 10 6.97 -3.22 13.87
N ASP A 11 6.15 -4.03 14.52
CA ASP A 11 6.18 -4.33 15.95
C ASP A 11 7.57 -4.76 16.49
N ARG A 12 8.34 -5.50 15.70
CA ARG A 12 9.69 -5.97 16.07
C ARG A 12 10.81 -4.97 15.81
N ILE A 13 10.55 -3.85 15.14
CA ILE A 13 11.60 -2.86 14.84
C ILE A 13 12.24 -2.29 16.12
N PRO A 14 11.48 -1.91 17.17
CA PRO A 14 12.07 -1.47 18.44
C PRO A 14 12.98 -2.53 19.09
N GLU A 15 12.62 -3.82 19.00
CA GLU A 15 13.42 -4.93 19.54
C GLU A 15 14.73 -5.08 18.78
N ILE A 16 14.68 -5.03 17.44
CA ILE A 16 15.86 -5.11 16.56
C ILE A 16 16.81 -3.93 16.84
N ILE A 17 16.28 -2.70 17.00
CA ILE A 17 17.07 -1.51 17.32
C ILE A 17 17.80 -1.70 18.66
N ARG A 18 17.10 -2.17 19.70
CA ARG A 18 17.67 -2.40 21.03
C ARG A 18 18.71 -3.53 21.03
N ALA A 19 18.45 -4.61 20.29
CA ALA A 19 19.39 -5.72 20.14
C ALA A 19 20.70 -5.30 19.44
N ALA A 20 20.64 -4.30 18.57
CA ALA A 20 21.83 -3.68 17.94
C ALA A 20 22.59 -2.71 18.87
N GLY A 21 22.20 -2.59 20.15
CA GLY A 21 22.83 -1.70 21.13
C GLY A 21 22.38 -0.24 21.06
N ASN A 22 21.37 0.06 20.23
CA ASN A 22 20.81 1.42 20.09
C ASN A 22 19.60 1.61 21.02
N THR A 23 19.21 2.86 21.24
CA THR A 23 17.98 3.21 21.97
C THR A 23 16.94 3.81 21.03
N CYS A 24 15.66 3.61 21.33
CA CYS A 24 14.54 4.21 20.62
C CYS A 24 13.38 4.49 21.59
N GLU A 25 12.69 5.59 21.33
CA GLU A 25 11.39 5.90 21.94
C GLU A 25 10.28 5.37 21.03
N ILE A 26 9.18 4.91 21.64
CA ILE A 26 8.01 4.40 20.92
C ILE A 26 6.75 5.04 21.49
N GLU A 27 5.77 5.21 20.61
CA GLU A 27 4.40 5.57 20.95
C GLU A 27 3.48 4.46 20.44
N VAL A 28 2.46 4.11 21.24
CA VAL A 28 1.37 3.24 20.79
C VAL A 28 0.22 4.14 20.36
N LEU A 29 -0.11 4.10 19.07
CA LEU A 29 -1.13 4.96 18.47
C LEU A 29 -2.54 4.57 18.89
N SER A 30 -3.45 5.56 18.92
CA SER A 30 -4.89 5.32 19.01
C SER A 30 -5.41 4.63 17.74
N ASP A 31 -6.61 4.04 17.78
CA ASP A 31 -7.22 3.40 16.61
C ASP A 31 -7.33 4.34 15.38
N ASP A 32 -7.61 5.63 15.60
CA ASP A 32 -7.80 6.58 14.52
C ASP A 32 -6.46 7.11 13.99
N ASP A 33 -5.51 7.38 14.87
CA ASP A 33 -4.14 7.75 14.47
C ASP A 33 -3.47 6.59 13.74
N TYR A 34 -3.71 5.35 14.18
CA TYR A 34 -3.19 4.15 13.51
C TYR A 34 -3.75 3.98 12.09
N LYS A 35 -5.06 4.21 11.87
CA LYS A 35 -5.65 4.19 10.53
C LYS A 35 -5.06 5.26 9.62
N MET A 36 -4.80 6.46 10.16
CA MET A 36 -4.14 7.54 9.42
C MET A 36 -2.70 7.16 9.07
N ALA A 37 -1.94 6.69 10.05
CA ALA A 37 -0.55 6.26 9.85
C ALA A 37 -0.42 5.11 8.84
N LEU A 38 -1.36 4.16 8.82
CA LEU A 38 -1.43 3.10 7.79
C LEU A 38 -1.68 3.65 6.38
N ARG A 39 -2.49 4.71 6.23
CA ARG A 39 -2.69 5.37 4.92
C ARG A 39 -1.44 6.07 4.45
N ASP A 40 -0.74 6.75 5.35
CA ASP A 40 0.52 7.41 5.02
C ASP A 40 1.58 6.37 4.65
N LYS A 41 1.66 5.27 5.41
CA LYS A 41 2.54 4.15 5.11
C LYS A 41 2.22 3.51 3.75
N LEU A 42 0.94 3.34 3.40
CA LEU A 42 0.54 2.84 2.08
C LEU A 42 1.11 3.69 0.93
N MET A 43 1.11 5.02 1.11
CA MET A 43 1.66 5.94 0.11
C MET A 43 3.19 5.94 0.08
N GLU A 44 3.84 5.70 1.22
CA GLU A 44 5.29 5.51 1.33
C GLU A 44 5.74 4.27 0.55
N GLU A 45 5.21 3.09 0.91
CA GLU A 45 5.59 1.82 0.29
C GLU A 45 5.27 1.79 -1.22
N ALA A 46 4.17 2.41 -1.64
CA ALA A 46 3.82 2.51 -3.05
C ALA A 46 4.82 3.38 -3.84
N LYS A 47 5.40 4.42 -3.21
CA LYS A 47 6.44 5.24 -3.83
C LYS A 47 7.77 4.49 -3.89
N GLU A 48 8.11 3.75 -2.84
CA GLU A 48 9.32 2.92 -2.79
C GLU A 48 9.26 1.83 -3.86
N ALA A 49 8.13 1.11 -3.97
CA ALA A 49 7.91 0.14 -5.05
C ALA A 49 7.98 0.78 -6.45
N ALA A 50 7.49 2.02 -6.60
CA ALA A 50 7.59 2.74 -7.87
C ALA A 50 9.02 3.20 -8.21
N ALA A 51 9.89 3.37 -7.21
CA ALA A 51 11.27 3.81 -7.34
C ALA A 51 12.28 2.65 -7.38
N ALA A 52 11.84 1.40 -7.14
CA ALA A 52 12.70 0.23 -7.12
C ALA A 52 13.49 0.04 -8.43
N ALA A 53 14.82 -0.08 -8.31
CA ALA A 53 15.74 -0.13 -9.43
C ALA A 53 15.94 -1.53 -10.02
N ASP A 54 15.63 -2.57 -9.24
CA ASP A 54 15.82 -3.97 -9.61
C ASP A 54 14.69 -4.86 -9.05
N VAL A 55 14.70 -6.13 -9.44
CA VAL A 55 13.64 -7.10 -9.12
C VAL A 55 13.63 -7.46 -7.63
N GLU A 56 14.79 -7.50 -6.97
CA GLU A 56 14.88 -7.86 -5.55
C GLU A 56 14.29 -6.75 -4.68
N THR A 57 14.68 -5.50 -5.01
CA THR A 57 14.11 -4.30 -4.39
C THR A 57 12.60 -4.25 -4.66
N MET A 58 12.17 -4.42 -5.91
CA MET A 58 10.73 -4.45 -6.26
C MET A 58 9.96 -5.50 -5.46
N MET A 59 10.51 -6.72 -5.32
CA MET A 59 9.88 -7.78 -4.54
C MET A 59 9.74 -7.39 -3.06
N THR A 60 10.79 -6.79 -2.48
CA THR A 60 10.81 -6.31 -1.10
C THR A 60 9.73 -5.24 -0.88
N GLU A 61 9.72 -4.19 -1.70
CA GLU A 61 8.75 -3.10 -1.56
C GLU A 61 7.30 -3.57 -1.82
N LEU A 62 7.10 -4.54 -2.73
CA LEU A 62 5.77 -5.14 -2.93
C LEU A 62 5.32 -5.97 -1.73
N ALA A 63 6.25 -6.64 -1.02
CA ALA A 63 5.94 -7.37 0.19
C ALA A 63 5.56 -6.41 1.33
N ASP A 64 6.29 -5.30 1.48
CA ASP A 64 6.00 -4.28 2.48
C ASP A 64 4.68 -3.56 2.17
N LEU A 65 4.42 -3.23 0.90
CA LEU A 65 3.12 -2.71 0.45
C LEU A 65 1.98 -3.70 0.73
N TYR A 66 2.19 -5.01 0.52
CA TYR A 66 1.20 -6.04 0.77
C TYR A 66 0.89 -6.19 2.28
N GLU A 67 1.89 -6.06 3.14
CA GLU A 67 1.72 -6.04 4.60
C GLU A 67 0.82 -4.87 5.01
N VAL A 68 1.07 -3.67 4.49
CA VAL A 68 0.25 -2.48 4.77
C VAL A 68 -1.19 -2.65 4.27
N VAL A 69 -1.39 -3.21 3.07
CA VAL A 69 -2.73 -3.51 2.55
C VAL A 69 -3.45 -4.51 3.46
N THR A 70 -2.75 -5.49 4.00
CA THR A 70 -3.31 -6.49 4.92
C THR A 70 -3.70 -5.88 6.27
N ALA A 71 -2.86 -5.02 6.84
CA ALA A 71 -3.18 -4.27 8.05
C ALA A 71 -4.39 -3.33 7.85
N LEU A 72 -4.47 -2.64 6.70
CA LEU A 72 -5.64 -1.84 6.33
C LEU A 72 -6.91 -2.68 6.22
N MET A 73 -6.85 -3.86 5.59
CA MET A 73 -7.99 -4.78 5.53
C MET A 73 -8.46 -5.15 6.94
N ALA A 74 -7.53 -5.48 7.84
CA ALA A 74 -7.85 -5.84 9.22
C ALA A 74 -8.51 -4.69 10.00
N VAL A 75 -7.94 -3.48 9.98
CA VAL A 75 -8.47 -2.33 10.74
C VAL A 75 -9.85 -1.87 10.24
N TYR A 76 -10.12 -2.06 8.94
CA TYR A 76 -11.44 -1.79 8.33
C TYR A 76 -12.40 -2.99 8.36
N LYS A 77 -11.99 -4.12 8.96
CA LYS A 77 -12.79 -5.36 9.04
C LYS A 77 -13.22 -5.88 7.66
N ILE A 78 -12.33 -5.76 6.68
CA ILE A 78 -12.52 -6.23 5.31
C ILE A 78 -11.82 -7.58 5.17
N SER A 79 -12.54 -8.61 4.70
CA SER A 79 -11.90 -9.90 4.45
C SER A 79 -11.06 -9.88 3.16
N PRO A 80 -9.92 -10.61 3.12
CA PRO A 80 -9.16 -10.80 1.89
C PRO A 80 -10.01 -11.35 0.73
N GLU A 81 -10.96 -12.24 1.02
CA GLU A 81 -11.89 -12.82 0.05
C GLU A 81 -12.80 -11.75 -0.57
N ALA A 82 -13.27 -10.78 0.22
CA ALA A 82 -14.10 -9.69 -0.28
C ALA A 82 -13.32 -8.79 -1.26
N VAL A 83 -12.06 -8.47 -0.94
CA VAL A 83 -11.19 -7.70 -1.85
C VAL A 83 -10.90 -8.47 -3.13
N ARG A 84 -10.55 -9.76 -3.03
CA ARG A 84 -10.32 -10.63 -4.21
C ARG A 84 -11.57 -10.75 -5.08
N SER A 85 -12.74 -10.94 -4.48
CA SER A 85 -14.02 -11.01 -5.21
C SER A 85 -14.30 -9.70 -5.96
N LYS A 86 -14.09 -8.55 -5.31
CA LYS A 86 -14.23 -7.23 -5.94
C LYS A 86 -13.21 -7.00 -7.06
N GLN A 87 -11.99 -7.51 -6.91
CA GLN A 87 -10.96 -7.47 -7.95
C GLN A 87 -11.35 -8.31 -9.17
N MET A 88 -11.82 -9.55 -8.97
CA MET A 88 -12.25 -10.44 -10.05
C MET A 88 -13.44 -9.87 -10.81
N TRP A 89 -14.47 -9.40 -10.11
CA TRP A 89 -15.62 -8.74 -10.74
C TRP A 89 -15.21 -7.53 -11.58
N ARG A 90 -14.26 -6.70 -11.12
CA ARG A 90 -13.72 -5.60 -11.92
C ARG A 90 -12.93 -6.09 -13.12
N ARG A 91 -12.16 -7.16 -12.97
CA ARG A 91 -11.37 -7.77 -14.05
C ARG A 91 -12.26 -8.31 -15.17
N GLU A 92 -13.38 -8.94 -14.83
CA GLU A 92 -14.38 -9.42 -15.80
C GLU A 92 -15.03 -8.26 -16.56
N ARG A 93 -15.45 -7.21 -15.84
CA ARG A 93 -16.19 -6.09 -16.45
C ARG A 93 -15.33 -5.07 -17.18
N ARG A 94 -14.07 -4.89 -16.76
CA ARG A 94 -13.18 -3.81 -17.25
C ARG A 94 -11.89 -4.32 -17.88
N GLY A 95 -11.67 -5.64 -17.85
CA GLY A 95 -10.41 -6.25 -18.27
C GLY A 95 -9.29 -6.10 -17.21
N ALA A 96 -8.10 -6.54 -17.61
CA ALA A 96 -6.87 -6.45 -16.83
C ALA A 96 -5.81 -5.63 -17.58
N PHE A 97 -4.72 -5.28 -16.90
CA PHE A 97 -3.59 -4.57 -17.48
C PHE A 97 -2.74 -5.39 -18.48
N ARG A 98 -3.16 -6.62 -18.83
CA ARG A 98 -2.42 -7.54 -19.73
C ARG A 98 -2.23 -6.99 -21.15
N LYS A 99 -3.14 -6.14 -21.63
CA LYS A 99 -3.08 -5.53 -22.97
C LYS A 99 -2.13 -4.33 -23.06
N ARG A 100 -1.55 -3.85 -21.94
CA ARG A 100 -0.60 -2.71 -21.92
C ARG A 100 -1.14 -1.43 -22.59
N ILE A 101 -2.43 -1.14 -22.41
CA ILE A 101 -3.09 0.00 -23.05
C ILE A 101 -2.92 1.26 -22.19
N ARG A 102 -2.50 2.37 -22.81
CA ARG A 102 -2.55 3.74 -22.25
C ARG A 102 -3.59 4.55 -23.03
N LEU A 103 -4.50 5.21 -22.32
CA LEU A 103 -5.45 6.14 -22.92
C LEU A 103 -4.74 7.49 -23.18
N LEU A 104 -4.82 8.01 -24.41
CA LEU A 104 -4.16 9.27 -24.80
C LEU A 104 -5.16 10.44 -24.86
N GLU A 105 -6.33 10.23 -25.45
CA GLU A 105 -7.38 11.24 -25.61
C GLU A 105 -8.75 10.55 -25.60
N THR A 106 -9.78 11.26 -25.16
CA THR A 106 -11.18 10.89 -25.38
C THR A 106 -11.89 12.05 -26.05
N LYS A 107 -12.59 11.80 -27.16
CA LYS A 107 -13.52 12.76 -27.76
C LYS A 107 -14.94 12.40 -27.36
N ARG A 108 -15.77 13.41 -27.12
CA ARG A 108 -17.20 13.19 -26.87
C ARG A 108 -17.83 12.75 -28.19
N GLY A 109 -18.41 11.55 -28.24
CA GLY A 109 -19.25 11.15 -29.36
C GLY A 109 -20.60 11.86 -29.29
N GLU A 110 -21.21 12.12 -30.45
CA GLU A 110 -22.64 12.42 -30.49
C GLU A 110 -23.41 11.18 -30.00
N PRO A 111 -24.47 11.34 -29.18
CA PRO A 111 -25.33 10.22 -28.82
C PRO A 111 -25.87 9.56 -30.11
N PRO A 112 -26.11 8.23 -30.11
CA PRO A 112 -26.69 7.57 -31.28
C PRO A 112 -27.98 8.29 -31.68
N ALA A 113 -28.15 8.55 -32.98
CA ALA A 113 -29.44 8.98 -33.50
C ALA A 113 -30.50 7.90 -33.19
N GLU A 114 -31.64 8.33 -32.65
CA GLU A 114 -32.78 7.47 -32.30
C GLU A 114 -33.32 6.68 -33.49
#